data_AF-A0A496VMI4-F1
#
_entry.id   AF-A0A496VMI4-F1
#
_cell.length_a   1.000
_cell.length_b   1.000
_cell.length_c   1.000
_cell.angle_alpha   90.00
_cell.angle_beta   90.00
_cell.angle_gamma   90.00
#
_symmetry.space_group_name_H-M   'P 1'
#
loop_
_entity.id
_entity.type
_entity.pdbx_description
1 polymer ?
#
loop_
_entity_poly.entity_id
_entity_poly.type
_entity_poly.pdbx_seq_one_letter_code
_entity_poly.pdbx_strand_id
1 'polypeptide(L)'
;MLHVVAGVIYNPQGEILIARRLEHTHQGGLWEFPGGKCEAVESALQALTRELEEELSITVQQARPLICIIYAYPYIKIRLDVWQIEQWQGSVWGREGQTVQWCSPNSLKNKPFPAGNYPIITAVQLPSLYLITPEPVSLTDKKFFYRLESCLDDGISLVQLRAKNLSELDYCYCAEKALILCENYGAQLLVNASPETALSVGTHGVHLNSEQLLACVKRPLETNLWVAAACHNLEEIQQANLIGADFIVLSPVRKTTSHPEASPLKWLKFWELTEQAHCPVFALGGMNREDVPKAMAHGAQGIAAIRGLWY
;
A
#
# COMPACT_ATOMS: atom_id res chain seq x y z
N MET A 1 -14.65 20.35 -5.53
CA MET A 1 -13.68 19.39 -4.98
C MET A 1 -12.44 20.18 -4.63
N LEU A 2 -11.98 20.10 -3.38
CA LEU A 2 -10.76 20.80 -2.94
C LEU A 2 -9.55 19.93 -3.25
N HIS A 3 -8.48 20.52 -3.79
CA HIS A 3 -7.23 19.82 -4.05
C HIS A 3 -6.24 20.14 -2.94
N VAL A 4 -5.74 19.11 -2.27
CA VAL A 4 -4.81 19.20 -1.14
C VAL A 4 -3.59 18.36 -1.48
N VAL A 5 -2.41 18.88 -1.17
CA VAL A 5 -1.13 18.19 -1.35
C VAL A 5 -0.53 17.86 0.00
N ALA A 6 0.15 16.73 0.10
CA ALA A 6 0.83 16.33 1.33
C ALA A 6 2.17 15.66 1.03
N GLY A 7 3.16 15.90 1.88
CA GLY A 7 4.50 15.34 1.79
C GLY A 7 4.75 14.27 2.85
N VAL A 8 5.16 13.08 2.41
CA VAL A 8 5.79 12.07 3.27
C VAL A 8 7.29 12.25 3.19
N ILE A 9 7.87 12.81 4.24
CA ILE A 9 9.29 13.17 4.32
C ILE A 9 9.98 12.18 5.24
N TYR A 10 11.06 11.57 4.75
CA TYR A 10 11.88 10.65 5.53
C TYR A 10 13.16 11.32 6.04
N ASN A 11 13.57 10.97 7.26
CA ASN A 11 14.94 11.23 7.75
C ASN A 11 15.87 10.04 7.41
N PRO A 12 17.19 10.15 7.62
CA PRO A 12 18.14 9.06 7.37
C PRO A 12 17.87 7.78 8.18
N GLN A 13 17.09 7.85 9.26
CA GLN A 13 16.69 6.72 10.09
C GLN A 13 15.42 6.01 9.57
N GLY A 14 14.81 6.50 8.48
CA GLY A 14 13.58 5.95 7.91
C GLY A 14 12.31 6.36 8.67
N GLU A 15 12.40 7.35 9.56
CA GLU A 15 11.23 7.92 10.25
C GLU A 15 10.56 8.99 9.38
N ILE A 16 9.25 9.15 9.56
CA ILE A 16 8.41 10.08 8.82
C ILE A 16 8.12 11.31 9.66
N LEU A 17 8.25 12.49 9.04
CA LEU A 17 7.87 13.75 9.64
C LEU A 17 6.35 13.93 9.64
N ILE A 18 5.78 14.22 10.81
CA ILE A 18 4.38 14.60 10.98
C ILE A 18 4.28 15.90 11.78
N ALA A 19 3.21 16.66 11.52
CA ALA A 19 2.88 17.89 12.24
C ALA A 19 1.58 17.72 13.02
N ARG A 20 1.44 18.43 14.13
CA ARG A 20 0.19 18.47 14.91
C ARG A 20 -0.55 19.76 14.61
N ARG A 21 -1.79 19.63 14.13
CA ARG A 21 -2.68 20.76 13.85
C ARG A 21 -2.84 21.66 15.06
N LEU A 22 -2.74 22.97 14.85
CA LEU A 22 -3.06 23.95 15.88
C LEU A 22 -4.52 23.76 16.35
N GLU A 23 -4.76 23.88 17.65
CA GLU A 23 -6.06 23.55 18.27
C GLU A 23 -7.25 24.32 17.66
N HIS A 24 -7.02 25.52 17.14
CA HIS A 24 -8.06 26.40 16.58
C HIS A 24 -8.34 26.16 15.07
N THR A 25 -7.67 25.19 14.45
CA THR A 25 -7.85 24.87 13.02
C THR A 25 -8.88 23.76 12.82
N HIS A 26 -9.28 23.51 11.56
CA HIS A 26 -10.21 22.44 11.24
C HIS A 26 -9.62 21.07 11.62
N GLN A 27 -10.30 20.38 12.56
CA GLN A 27 -9.80 19.16 13.21
C GLN A 27 -8.48 19.39 13.99
N GLY A 28 -8.41 20.50 14.74
CA GLY A 28 -7.28 20.83 15.62
C GLY A 28 -6.89 19.71 16.58
N GLY A 29 -5.61 19.64 16.91
CA GLY A 29 -5.04 18.66 17.82
C GLY A 29 -4.74 17.28 17.20
N LEU A 30 -5.24 16.97 16.00
CA LEU A 30 -4.87 15.78 15.23
C LEU A 30 -3.47 15.91 14.60
N TRP A 31 -2.86 14.76 14.29
CA TRP A 31 -1.65 14.70 13.48
C TRP A 31 -1.96 14.75 11.99
N GLU A 32 -1.03 15.26 11.20
CA GLU A 32 -1.10 15.29 9.76
C GLU A 32 0.26 15.15 9.09
N PHE A 33 0.22 14.81 7.80
CA PHE A 33 1.37 14.93 6.92
C PHE A 33 1.45 16.39 6.46
N PRO A 34 2.63 17.04 6.55
CA PRO A 34 2.79 18.43 6.17
C PRO A 34 2.40 18.73 4.72
N GLY A 35 1.91 19.93 4.46
CA GLY A 35 1.38 20.34 3.17
C GLY A 35 0.04 21.06 3.30
N GLY A 36 -0.50 21.53 2.17
CA GLY A 36 -1.67 22.39 2.21
C GLY A 36 -2.49 22.37 0.93
N LYS A 37 -3.18 23.47 0.68
CA LYS A 37 -4.13 23.56 -0.45
C LYS A 37 -3.37 23.88 -1.72
N CYS A 38 -3.68 23.15 -2.79
CA CYS A 38 -3.19 23.50 -4.12
C CYS A 38 -4.01 24.68 -4.66
N GLU A 39 -3.34 25.78 -5.00
CA GLU A 39 -3.94 26.93 -5.65
C GLU A 39 -4.22 26.66 -7.14
N ALA A 40 -5.04 27.51 -7.77
CA ALA A 40 -5.52 27.28 -9.13
C ALA A 40 -4.44 27.43 -10.23
N VAL A 41 -3.34 28.13 -9.94
CA VAL A 41 -2.30 28.49 -10.92
C VAL A 41 -1.01 27.67 -10.78
N GLU A 42 -0.98 26.73 -9.84
CA GLU A 42 0.19 25.90 -9.56
C GLU A 42 -0.08 24.41 -9.82
N SER A 43 0.97 23.67 -10.14
CA SER A 43 0.95 22.20 -10.14
C SER A 43 0.99 21.67 -8.70
N ALA A 44 0.59 20.40 -8.50
CA ALA A 44 0.63 19.76 -7.19
C ALA A 44 2.04 19.80 -6.55
N LEU A 45 3.09 19.59 -7.34
CA LEU A 45 4.46 19.62 -6.82
C LEU A 45 4.92 21.05 -6.46
N GLN A 46 4.46 22.07 -7.21
CA GLN A 46 4.74 23.48 -6.88
C GLN A 46 4.03 23.87 -5.58
N ALA A 47 2.75 23.52 -5.45
CA ALA A 47 1.99 23.71 -4.21
C ALA A 47 2.71 23.06 -3.03
N LEU A 48 3.10 21.79 -3.17
CA LEU A 48 3.75 21.05 -2.10
C LEU A 48 5.08 21.69 -1.70
N THR A 49 5.88 22.12 -2.68
CA THR A 49 7.17 22.76 -2.40
C THR A 49 6.98 24.08 -1.65
N ARG A 50 5.98 24.89 -2.04
CA ARG A 50 5.64 26.14 -1.36
C ARG A 50 5.18 25.89 0.08
N GLU A 51 4.22 24.99 0.28
CA GLU A 51 3.67 24.67 1.60
C GLU A 51 4.74 24.13 2.56
N LEU A 52 5.61 23.21 2.09
CA LEU A 52 6.70 22.67 2.92
C LEU A 52 7.75 23.73 3.30
N GLU A 53 8.02 24.69 2.41
CA GLU A 53 8.91 25.81 2.70
C GLU A 53 8.28 26.75 3.75
N GLU A 54 6.99 27.10 3.58
CA GLU A 54 6.21 28.00 4.43
C GLU A 54 5.98 27.43 5.84
N GLU A 55 5.66 26.13 5.94
CA GLU A 55 5.34 25.48 7.22
C GLU A 55 6.57 24.98 7.96
N LEU A 56 7.62 24.54 7.25
CA LEU A 56 8.70 23.73 7.83
C LEU A 56 10.13 24.15 7.46
N SER A 57 10.32 25.17 6.61
CA SER A 57 11.64 25.51 6.02
C SER A 57 12.26 24.34 5.25
N ILE A 58 11.44 23.55 4.57
CA ILE A 58 11.89 22.41 3.77
C ILE A 58 11.80 22.75 2.28
N THR A 59 12.97 22.78 1.62
CA THR A 59 13.05 22.89 0.17
C THR A 59 13.13 21.49 -0.45
N VAL A 60 12.12 21.13 -1.26
CA VAL A 60 12.07 19.85 -1.98
C VAL A 60 13.08 19.85 -3.13
N GLN A 61 13.94 18.83 -3.20
CA GLN A 61 14.86 18.63 -4.33
C GLN A 61 14.39 17.52 -5.27
N GLN A 62 13.89 16.43 -4.70
CA GLN A 62 13.38 15.29 -5.44
C GLN A 62 12.17 14.72 -4.71
N ALA A 63 11.10 14.51 -5.46
CA ALA A 63 9.87 13.90 -4.98
C ALA A 63 9.28 12.99 -6.05
N ARG A 64 8.49 12.01 -5.60
CA ARG A 64 7.68 11.17 -6.48
C ARG A 64 6.27 11.00 -5.92
N PRO A 65 5.27 10.70 -6.78
CA PRO A 65 3.95 10.33 -6.30
C PRO A 65 4.02 9.12 -5.36
N LEU A 66 3.23 9.15 -4.29
CA LEU A 66 3.03 8.03 -3.37
C LEU A 66 1.64 7.44 -3.53
N ILE A 67 0.61 8.25 -3.35
CA ILE A 67 -0.79 7.84 -3.49
C ILE A 67 -1.67 9.07 -3.75
N CYS A 68 -2.75 8.90 -4.52
CA CYS A 68 -3.80 9.90 -4.64
C CYS A 68 -5.11 9.34 -4.08
N ILE A 69 -5.74 10.09 -3.16
CA ILE A 69 -6.94 9.65 -2.45
C ILE A 69 -8.05 10.65 -2.69
N ILE A 70 -9.21 10.17 -3.10
CA ILE A 70 -10.43 10.97 -3.13
C ILE A 70 -11.24 10.64 -1.88
N TYR A 71 -11.40 11.62 -0.99
CA TYR A 71 -12.14 11.43 0.26
C TYR A 71 -13.31 12.40 0.37
N ALA A 72 -14.49 11.90 0.74
CA ALA A 72 -15.70 12.70 0.91
C ALA A 72 -16.04 12.82 2.40
N TYR A 73 -15.85 14.01 2.96
CA TYR A 73 -16.42 14.40 4.24
C TYR A 73 -17.87 14.88 4.04
N PRO A 74 -18.71 14.94 5.10
CA PRO A 74 -20.12 15.34 4.98
C PRO A 74 -20.38 16.65 4.23
N TYR A 75 -19.44 17.61 4.28
CA TYR A 75 -19.60 18.94 3.68
C TYR A 75 -18.57 19.27 2.60
N ILE A 76 -17.56 18.41 2.37
CA ILE A 76 -16.48 18.69 1.42
C ILE A 76 -15.89 17.40 0.85
N LYS A 77 -15.64 17.41 -0.46
CA LYS A 77 -14.89 16.36 -1.14
C LYS A 77 -13.49 16.88 -1.44
N ILE A 78 -12.47 16.13 -0.99
CA ILE A 78 -11.06 16.44 -1.21
C ILE A 78 -10.42 15.43 -2.17
N ARG A 79 -9.51 15.90 -3.01
CA ARG A 79 -8.46 15.10 -3.66
C ARG A 79 -7.18 15.37 -2.88
N LEU A 80 -6.60 14.32 -2.31
CA LEU A 80 -5.37 14.37 -1.54
C LEU A 80 -4.27 13.74 -2.39
N ASP A 81 -3.41 14.59 -2.96
CA ASP A 81 -2.28 14.20 -3.81
C ASP A 81 -1.01 14.12 -2.95
N VAL A 82 -0.56 12.90 -2.66
CA VAL A 82 0.47 12.63 -1.66
C VAL A 82 1.76 12.23 -2.36
N TRP A 83 2.84 12.89 -1.97
CA TRP A 83 4.16 12.70 -2.55
C TRP A 83 5.13 12.21 -1.50
N GLN A 84 6.00 11.29 -1.89
CA GLN A 84 7.17 10.94 -1.11
C GLN A 84 8.31 11.87 -1.48
N ILE A 85 8.88 12.54 -0.47
CA ILE A 85 10.04 13.42 -0.62
C ILE A 85 11.29 12.59 -0.42
N GLU A 86 12.07 12.41 -1.50
CA GLU A 86 13.25 11.56 -1.54
C GLU A 86 14.52 12.35 -1.20
N GLN A 87 14.59 13.61 -1.60
CA GLN A 87 15.69 14.52 -1.29
C GLN A 87 15.14 15.91 -0.98
N TRP A 88 15.65 16.51 0.09
CA TRP A 88 15.22 17.82 0.58
C TRP A 88 16.35 18.51 1.34
N GLN A 89 16.25 19.83 1.49
CA GLN A 89 17.18 20.67 2.25
C GLN A 89 16.43 21.52 3.28
N GLY A 90 17.16 21.99 4.29
CA GLY A 90 16.64 22.86 5.34
C GLY A 90 16.88 22.29 6.74
N SER A 91 16.34 22.95 7.75
CA SER A 91 16.22 22.39 9.10
C SER A 91 14.75 22.37 9.45
N VAL A 92 14.29 21.30 10.11
CA VAL A 92 12.87 21.09 10.35
C VAL A 92 12.44 21.75 11.66
N TRP A 93 11.51 22.70 11.58
CA TRP A 93 10.76 23.21 12.73
C TRP A 93 9.41 23.76 12.27
N GLY A 94 8.39 23.72 13.13
CA GLY A 94 7.07 24.29 12.82
C GLY A 94 7.11 25.81 12.80
N ARG A 95 7.09 26.41 11.61
CA ARG A 95 7.17 27.87 11.42
C ARG A 95 5.92 28.63 11.86
N GLU A 96 4.80 27.93 12.03
CA GLU A 96 3.53 28.45 12.50
C GLU A 96 3.27 28.15 13.98
N GLY A 97 4.27 27.61 14.68
CA GLY A 97 4.16 27.19 16.08
C GLY A 97 3.54 25.81 16.27
N GLN A 98 3.36 25.03 15.19
CA GLN A 98 2.96 23.64 15.25
C GLN A 98 4.07 22.75 15.83
N THR A 99 3.66 21.72 16.56
CA THR A 99 4.59 20.68 17.01
C THR A 99 4.87 19.73 15.85
N VAL A 100 6.14 19.41 15.64
CA VAL A 100 6.59 18.44 14.63
C VAL A 100 7.23 17.23 15.31
N GLN A 101 7.10 16.06 14.72
CA GLN A 101 7.65 14.82 15.27
C GLN A 101 8.10 13.86 14.17
N TRP A 102 9.27 13.24 14.36
CA TRP A 102 9.71 12.08 13.59
C TRP A 102 9.13 10.80 14.20
N CYS A 103 8.50 9.96 13.36
CA CYS A 103 7.83 8.74 13.80
C CYS A 103 8.16 7.57 12.88
N SER A 104 8.35 6.37 13.42
CA SER A 104 8.44 5.18 12.57
C SER A 104 7.11 4.92 11.85
N PRO A 105 7.11 4.40 10.60
CA PRO A 105 5.89 4.11 9.85
C PRO A 105 4.87 3.26 10.63
N ASN A 106 5.36 2.27 11.37
CA ASN A 106 4.52 1.36 12.17
C ASN A 106 3.85 2.03 13.37
N SER A 107 4.37 3.15 13.87
CA SER A 107 3.80 3.88 15.01
C SER A 107 2.66 4.81 14.62
N LEU A 108 2.53 5.17 13.35
CA LEU A 108 1.55 6.14 12.85
C LEU A 108 0.10 5.70 13.12
N LYS A 109 -0.19 4.40 13.02
CA LYS A 109 -1.53 3.84 13.27
C LYS A 109 -2.04 4.06 14.70
N ASN A 110 -1.14 4.32 15.65
CA ASN A 110 -1.48 4.56 17.06
C ASN A 110 -1.69 6.05 17.37
N LYS A 111 -1.65 6.92 16.36
CA LYS A 111 -1.81 8.36 16.52
C LYS A 111 -3.14 8.82 15.93
N PRO A 112 -3.77 9.85 16.51
CA PRO A 112 -5.04 10.37 16.00
C PRO A 112 -4.80 11.17 14.72
N PHE A 113 -5.19 10.59 13.58
CA PHE A 113 -5.19 11.21 12.25
C PHE A 113 -6.62 11.39 11.73
N PRO A 114 -6.84 12.34 10.80
CA PRO A 114 -8.06 12.37 10.00
C PRO A 114 -8.25 11.05 9.25
N ALA A 115 -9.49 10.58 9.11
CA ALA A 115 -9.79 9.31 8.43
C ALA A 115 -9.28 9.26 6.97
N GLY A 116 -9.25 10.41 6.28
CA GLY A 116 -8.68 10.52 4.92
C GLY A 116 -7.17 10.24 4.83
N ASN A 117 -6.46 10.22 5.95
CA ASN A 117 -5.01 9.97 5.99
C ASN A 117 -4.68 8.48 6.21
N TYR A 118 -5.65 7.64 6.58
CA TYR A 118 -5.39 6.21 6.81
C TYR A 118 -4.81 5.49 5.59
N PRO A 119 -5.24 5.74 4.34
CA PRO A 119 -4.59 5.13 3.18
C PRO A 119 -3.15 5.58 2.97
N ILE A 120 -2.77 6.78 3.45
CA ILE A 120 -1.37 7.25 3.45
C ILE A 120 -0.55 6.43 4.45
N ILE A 121 -1.08 6.25 5.66
CA ILE A 121 -0.45 5.43 6.70
C ILE A 121 -0.23 4.00 6.19
N THR A 122 -1.20 3.44 5.49
CA THR A 122 -1.06 2.13 4.84
C THR A 122 0.01 2.17 3.73
N ALA A 123 0.00 3.17 2.84
CA ALA A 123 0.98 3.29 1.75
C ALA A 123 2.42 3.33 2.24
N VAL A 124 2.70 4.05 3.33
CA VAL A 124 4.07 4.16 3.90
C VAL A 124 4.52 2.92 4.67
N GLN A 125 3.60 2.02 5.01
CA GLN A 125 3.91 0.73 5.65
C GLN A 125 4.13 -0.39 4.62
N LEU A 126 3.70 -0.20 3.37
CA LEU A 126 3.80 -1.20 2.32
C LEU A 126 5.11 -1.05 1.53
N PRO A 127 5.77 -2.17 1.18
CA PRO A 127 6.87 -2.13 0.22
C PRO A 127 6.35 -1.89 -1.21
N SER A 128 7.28 -1.72 -2.16
CA SER A 128 6.95 -1.63 -3.59
C SER A 128 6.89 -2.98 -4.30
N LEU A 129 7.29 -4.07 -3.62
CA LEU A 129 7.31 -5.42 -4.16
C LEU A 129 6.41 -6.32 -3.31
N TYR A 130 5.39 -6.91 -3.95
CA TYR A 130 4.52 -7.91 -3.33
C TYR A 130 4.70 -9.27 -4.03
N LEU A 131 5.42 -10.18 -3.39
CA LEU A 131 5.67 -11.50 -3.95
C LEU A 131 4.43 -12.37 -3.82
N ILE A 132 3.99 -12.98 -4.92
CA ILE A 132 3.00 -14.07 -4.90
C ILE A 132 3.74 -15.36 -5.17
N THR A 133 3.72 -16.28 -4.21
CA THR A 133 4.40 -17.57 -4.37
C THR A 133 3.78 -18.39 -5.52
N PRO A 134 4.56 -19.21 -6.23
CA PRO A 134 4.01 -20.21 -7.14
C PRO A 134 3.32 -21.33 -6.35
N GLU A 135 2.61 -22.20 -7.06
CA GLU A 135 2.03 -23.39 -6.46
C GLU A 135 3.14 -24.32 -5.92
N PRO A 136 3.17 -24.65 -4.62
CA PRO A 136 4.12 -25.63 -4.09
C PRO A 136 3.77 -27.04 -4.60
N VAL A 137 4.78 -27.89 -4.82
CA VAL A 137 4.55 -29.26 -5.30
C VAL A 137 3.97 -30.15 -4.20
N SER A 138 4.32 -29.88 -2.94
CA SER A 138 3.78 -30.56 -1.75
C SER A 138 3.97 -29.68 -0.51
N LEU A 139 3.35 -30.07 0.61
CA LEU A 139 3.50 -29.38 1.91
C LEU A 139 4.95 -29.39 2.46
N THR A 140 5.84 -30.22 1.92
CA THR A 140 7.25 -30.33 2.30
C THR A 140 8.21 -30.01 1.16
N ASP A 141 7.75 -29.24 0.16
CA ASP A 141 8.57 -28.88 -0.99
C ASP A 141 9.80 -28.05 -0.58
N LYS A 142 10.93 -28.74 -0.36
CA LYS A 142 12.18 -28.11 0.08
C LYS A 142 12.68 -27.06 -0.90
N LYS A 143 12.45 -27.26 -2.21
CA LYS A 143 12.87 -26.30 -3.23
C LYS A 143 12.03 -25.03 -3.15
N PHE A 144 10.75 -25.17 -2.88
CA PHE A 144 9.86 -24.03 -2.66
C PHE A 144 10.33 -23.16 -1.49
N PHE A 145 10.56 -23.75 -0.31
CA PHE A 145 11.00 -22.99 0.86
C PHE A 145 12.39 -22.38 0.70
N TYR A 146 13.32 -23.10 0.06
CA TYR A 146 14.64 -22.54 -0.26
C TYR A 146 14.56 -21.31 -1.17
N ARG A 147 13.69 -21.33 -2.18
CA ARG A 147 13.48 -20.16 -3.06
C ARG A 147 12.78 -19.03 -2.34
N LEU A 148 11.80 -19.32 -1.49
CA LEU A 148 11.18 -18.31 -0.65
C LEU A 148 12.22 -17.62 0.22
N GLU A 149 13.09 -18.38 0.90
CA GLU A 149 14.20 -17.85 1.71
C GLU A 149 15.12 -16.96 0.87
N SER A 150 15.52 -17.42 -0.32
CA SER A 150 16.34 -16.62 -1.24
C SER A 150 15.67 -15.31 -1.68
N CYS A 151 14.34 -15.28 -1.83
CA CYS A 151 13.61 -14.06 -2.15
C CYS A 151 13.58 -13.09 -0.95
N LEU A 152 13.44 -13.62 0.27
CA LEU A 152 13.49 -12.84 1.50
C LEU A 152 14.89 -12.23 1.74
N ASP A 153 15.96 -13.00 1.51
CA ASP A 153 17.36 -12.55 1.57
C ASP A 153 17.62 -11.34 0.65
N ASP A 154 16.96 -11.30 -0.52
CA ASP A 154 17.12 -10.23 -1.51
C ASP A 154 16.08 -9.08 -1.34
N GLY A 155 15.45 -9.03 -0.16
CA GLY A 155 14.71 -7.87 0.34
C GLY A 155 13.20 -7.90 0.08
N ILE A 156 12.62 -9.04 -0.32
CA ILE A 156 11.16 -9.18 -0.32
C ILE A 156 10.67 -9.15 1.13
N SER A 157 9.78 -8.20 1.44
CA SER A 157 9.22 -8.01 2.79
C SER A 157 7.71 -8.18 2.87
N LEU A 158 7.03 -8.43 1.74
CA LEU A 158 5.61 -8.72 1.68
C LEU A 158 5.35 -9.90 0.74
N VAL A 159 4.76 -10.96 1.27
CA VAL A 159 4.58 -12.25 0.59
C VAL A 159 3.12 -12.70 0.66
N GLN A 160 2.62 -13.28 -0.43
CA GLN A 160 1.38 -14.03 -0.51
C GLN A 160 1.66 -15.51 -0.70
N LEU A 161 1.21 -16.35 0.24
CA LEU A 161 1.17 -17.80 0.02
C LEU A 161 -0.05 -18.17 -0.85
N ARG A 162 0.22 -18.69 -2.04
CA ARG A 162 -0.81 -19.10 -3.01
C ARG A 162 -0.63 -20.59 -3.32
N ALA A 163 -1.45 -21.41 -2.66
CA ALA A 163 -1.48 -22.86 -2.87
C ALA A 163 -2.93 -23.34 -3.03
N LYS A 164 -3.40 -23.47 -4.27
CA LYS A 164 -4.78 -23.86 -4.60
C LYS A 164 -5.01 -25.36 -4.62
N ASN A 165 -3.94 -26.14 -4.75
CA ASN A 165 -4.01 -27.59 -4.95
C ASN A 165 -3.78 -28.39 -3.67
N LEU A 166 -3.42 -27.73 -2.56
CA LEU A 166 -3.26 -28.38 -1.26
C LEU A 166 -4.62 -28.61 -0.60
N SER A 167 -4.71 -29.68 0.19
CA SER A 167 -5.81 -29.83 1.14
C SER A 167 -5.75 -28.73 2.21
N GLU A 168 -6.84 -28.48 2.93
CA GLU A 168 -6.86 -27.46 3.98
C GLU A 168 -5.80 -27.72 5.06
N LEU A 169 -5.66 -28.98 5.51
CA LEU A 169 -4.63 -29.37 6.48
C LEU A 169 -3.21 -29.15 5.96
N ASP A 170 -2.95 -29.53 4.70
CA ASP A 170 -1.64 -29.36 4.07
C ASP A 170 -1.32 -27.87 3.83
N TYR A 171 -2.35 -27.07 3.52
CA TYR A 171 -2.24 -25.63 3.37
C TYR A 171 -1.81 -24.98 4.67
N CYS A 172 -2.49 -25.27 5.79
CA CYS A 172 -2.15 -24.74 7.11
C CYS A 172 -0.70 -25.07 7.48
N TYR A 173 -0.28 -26.33 7.29
CA TYR A 173 1.10 -26.74 7.56
C TYR A 173 2.13 -25.98 6.68
N CYS A 174 1.83 -25.80 5.40
CA CYS A 174 2.67 -25.03 4.48
C CYS A 174 2.74 -23.55 4.91
N ALA A 175 1.61 -22.99 5.32
CA ALA A 175 1.49 -21.61 5.77
C ALA A 175 2.25 -21.34 7.07
N GLU A 176 2.18 -22.23 8.05
CA GLU A 176 2.96 -22.13 9.30
C GLU A 176 4.46 -22.10 9.02
N LYS A 177 4.96 -22.96 8.12
CA LYS A 177 6.38 -22.96 7.72
C LYS A 177 6.78 -21.69 7.00
N ALA A 178 5.96 -21.22 6.05
CA ALA A 178 6.21 -19.99 5.34
C ALA A 178 6.19 -18.78 6.29
N LEU A 179 5.31 -18.79 7.31
CA LEU A 179 5.18 -17.73 8.30
C LEU A 179 6.46 -17.61 9.13
N ILE A 180 6.92 -18.72 9.72
CA ILE A 180 8.16 -18.75 10.51
C ILE A 180 9.34 -18.21 9.69
N LEU A 181 9.43 -18.62 8.42
CA LEU A 181 10.48 -18.14 7.54
C LEU A 181 10.36 -16.64 7.28
N CYS A 182 9.17 -16.12 6.97
CA CYS A 182 8.97 -14.68 6.78
C CYS A 182 9.31 -13.87 8.05
N GLU A 183 8.89 -14.34 9.23
CA GLU A 183 9.14 -13.67 10.51
C GLU A 183 10.63 -13.57 10.84
N ASN A 184 11.43 -14.61 10.55
CA ASN A 184 12.88 -14.58 10.71
C ASN A 184 13.56 -13.46 9.91
N TYR A 185 12.92 -13.02 8.83
CA TYR A 185 13.37 -11.95 7.95
C TYR A 185 12.66 -10.61 8.19
N GLY A 186 11.75 -10.54 9.17
CA GLY A 186 10.91 -9.36 9.41
C GLY A 186 9.92 -9.08 8.26
N ALA A 187 9.64 -10.08 7.41
CA ALA A 187 8.69 -9.99 6.32
C ALA A 187 7.28 -10.36 6.76
N GLN A 188 6.29 -9.79 6.08
CA GLN A 188 4.87 -10.05 6.32
C GLN A 188 4.35 -11.11 5.36
N LEU A 189 3.61 -12.08 5.90
CA LEU A 189 2.96 -13.14 5.14
C LEU A 189 1.44 -12.97 5.15
N LEU A 190 0.84 -12.91 3.96
CA LEU A 190 -0.59 -13.03 3.72
C LEU A 190 -0.89 -14.40 3.10
N VAL A 191 -2.04 -14.98 3.43
CA VAL A 191 -2.53 -16.23 2.82
C VAL A 191 -3.61 -15.96 1.79
N ASN A 192 -3.53 -16.58 0.62
CA ASN A 192 -4.65 -16.64 -0.32
C ASN A 192 -5.56 -17.84 0.03
N ALA A 193 -6.29 -17.69 1.13
CA ALA A 193 -7.20 -18.67 1.71
C ALA A 193 -8.39 -17.94 2.37
N SER A 194 -9.15 -18.61 3.25
CA SER A 194 -10.22 -17.95 4.00
C SER A 194 -9.65 -17.08 5.13
N PRO A 195 -10.38 -16.04 5.58
CA PRO A 195 -10.02 -15.28 6.78
C PRO A 195 -9.84 -16.14 8.03
N GLU A 196 -10.64 -17.19 8.18
CA GLU A 196 -10.55 -18.16 9.27
C GLU A 196 -9.22 -18.94 9.22
N THR A 197 -8.79 -19.36 8.03
CA THR A 197 -7.47 -19.98 7.86
C THR A 197 -6.34 -19.02 8.26
N ALA A 198 -6.42 -17.75 7.86
CA ALA A 198 -5.42 -16.73 8.23
C ALA A 198 -5.31 -16.59 9.76
N LEU A 199 -6.46 -16.52 10.44
CA LEU A 199 -6.52 -16.45 11.91
C LEU A 199 -6.02 -17.73 12.58
N SER A 200 -6.36 -18.90 12.04
CA SER A 200 -5.94 -20.20 12.59
C SER A 200 -4.44 -20.41 12.51
N VAL A 201 -3.81 -19.96 11.43
CA VAL A 201 -2.35 -20.05 11.25
C VAL A 201 -1.63 -18.92 12.01
N GLY A 202 -2.31 -17.78 12.23
CA GLY A 202 -1.72 -16.59 12.84
C GLY A 202 -0.91 -15.74 11.86
N THR A 203 -1.30 -15.73 10.57
CA THR A 203 -0.59 -14.92 9.57
C THR A 203 -0.86 -13.43 9.74
N HIS A 204 -0.06 -12.60 9.07
CA HIS A 204 -0.17 -11.14 9.12
C HIS A 204 -1.41 -10.59 8.42
N GLY A 205 -2.15 -11.45 7.71
CA GLY A 205 -3.37 -11.10 7.02
C GLY A 205 -3.82 -12.12 5.97
N VAL A 206 -4.82 -11.72 5.20
CA VAL A 206 -5.42 -12.51 4.12
C VAL A 206 -5.37 -11.73 2.80
N HIS A 207 -5.22 -12.45 1.70
CA HIS A 207 -5.48 -11.94 0.37
C HIS A 207 -6.71 -12.62 -0.22
N LEU A 208 -7.81 -11.87 -0.32
CA LEU A 208 -9.08 -12.32 -0.88
C LEU A 208 -8.97 -12.42 -2.40
N ASN A 209 -9.41 -13.54 -2.97
CA ASN A 209 -9.70 -13.58 -4.41
C ASN A 209 -11.02 -12.82 -4.71
N SER A 210 -11.35 -12.62 -5.99
CA SER A 210 -12.56 -11.87 -6.38
C SER A 210 -13.86 -12.47 -5.85
N GLU A 211 -14.00 -13.80 -5.80
CA GLU A 211 -15.20 -14.46 -5.26
C GLU A 211 -15.35 -14.18 -3.76
N GLN A 212 -14.28 -14.34 -2.98
CA GLN A 212 -14.27 -14.07 -1.55
C GLN A 212 -14.51 -12.58 -1.25
N LEU A 213 -13.92 -11.69 -2.05
CA LEU A 213 -14.11 -10.24 -1.95
C LEU A 213 -15.60 -9.87 -2.13
N LEU A 214 -16.22 -10.37 -3.20
CA LEU A 214 -17.63 -10.11 -3.53
C LEU A 214 -18.59 -10.74 -2.51
N ALA A 215 -18.20 -11.83 -1.85
CA ALA A 215 -18.98 -12.44 -0.78
C ALA A 215 -18.91 -11.69 0.56
N CYS A 216 -17.93 -10.81 0.77
CA CYS A 216 -17.77 -10.10 2.04
C CYS A 216 -18.81 -8.99 2.20
N VAL A 217 -19.61 -9.01 3.27
CA VAL A 217 -20.53 -7.89 3.59
C VAL A 217 -19.82 -6.78 4.38
N LYS A 218 -18.75 -7.13 5.09
CA LYS A 218 -17.93 -6.23 5.92
C LYS A 218 -16.48 -6.70 5.89
N ARG A 219 -15.58 -5.88 6.44
CA ARG A 219 -14.18 -6.26 6.66
C ARG A 219 -14.11 -7.60 7.43
N PRO A 220 -13.38 -8.61 6.93
CA PRO A 220 -13.37 -9.94 7.55
C PRO A 220 -12.39 -10.09 8.73
N LEU A 221 -11.40 -9.20 8.85
CA LEU A 221 -10.38 -9.23 9.91
C LEU A 221 -10.32 -7.91 10.68
N GLU A 222 -9.73 -7.96 11.86
CA GLU A 222 -9.41 -6.77 12.66
C GLU A 222 -8.43 -5.82 11.94
N THR A 223 -8.33 -4.57 12.41
CA THR A 223 -7.53 -3.51 11.76
C THR A 223 -6.02 -3.64 11.96
N ASN A 224 -5.59 -4.54 12.84
CA ASN A 224 -4.17 -4.87 13.03
C ASN A 224 -3.66 -5.93 12.03
N LEU A 225 -4.55 -6.63 11.32
CA LEU A 225 -4.22 -7.62 10.31
C LEU A 225 -4.54 -7.09 8.92
N TRP A 226 -3.71 -7.43 7.94
CA TRP A 226 -3.92 -7.01 6.55
C TRP A 226 -5.10 -7.72 5.89
N VAL A 227 -5.92 -6.95 5.19
CA VAL A 227 -6.93 -7.44 4.24
C VAL A 227 -6.57 -6.89 2.87
N ALA A 228 -5.98 -7.75 2.05
CA ALA A 228 -5.73 -7.45 0.64
C ALA A 228 -6.78 -8.12 -0.24
N ALA A 229 -7.00 -7.61 -1.46
CA ALA A 229 -7.89 -8.25 -2.41
C ALA A 229 -7.39 -8.19 -3.85
N ALA A 230 -7.71 -9.23 -4.63
CA ALA A 230 -7.59 -9.20 -6.08
C ALA A 230 -8.75 -8.40 -6.66
N CYS A 231 -8.44 -7.51 -7.61
CA CYS A 231 -9.44 -6.76 -8.37
C CYS A 231 -9.14 -6.81 -9.87
N HIS A 232 -10.21 -6.88 -10.68
CA HIS A 232 -10.13 -6.94 -12.13
C HIS A 232 -10.93 -5.84 -12.84
N ASN A 233 -11.84 -5.17 -12.13
CA ASN A 233 -12.79 -4.21 -12.69
C ASN A 233 -13.23 -3.20 -11.62
N LEU A 234 -14.08 -2.24 -12.01
CA LEU A 234 -14.57 -1.20 -11.12
C LEU A 234 -15.47 -1.74 -9.99
N GLU A 235 -16.28 -2.77 -10.26
CA GLU A 235 -17.18 -3.36 -9.27
C GLU A 235 -16.39 -3.98 -8.12
N GLU A 236 -15.34 -4.73 -8.42
CA GLU A 236 -14.45 -5.32 -7.41
C GLU A 236 -13.71 -4.23 -6.61
N ILE A 237 -13.27 -3.15 -7.26
CA ILE A 237 -12.64 -2.01 -6.55
C ILE A 237 -13.63 -1.33 -5.60
N GLN A 238 -14.88 -1.11 -6.05
CA GLN A 238 -15.93 -0.53 -5.21
C GLN A 238 -16.23 -1.42 -4.01
N GLN A 239 -16.25 -2.74 -4.22
CA GLN A 239 -16.42 -3.70 -3.14
C GLN A 239 -15.23 -3.69 -2.16
N ALA A 240 -13.99 -3.62 -2.65
CA ALA A 240 -12.80 -3.49 -1.81
C ALA A 240 -12.82 -2.20 -0.98
N ASN A 241 -13.25 -1.09 -1.59
CA ASN A 241 -13.47 0.17 -0.87
C ASN A 241 -14.54 0.04 0.21
N LEU A 242 -15.65 -0.65 -0.08
CA LEU A 242 -16.77 -0.85 0.86
C LEU A 242 -16.35 -1.64 2.10
N ILE A 243 -15.63 -2.76 1.91
CA ILE A 243 -15.16 -3.58 3.03
C ILE A 243 -13.93 -3.00 3.71
N GLY A 244 -13.39 -1.89 3.19
CA GLY A 244 -12.18 -1.24 3.70
C GLY A 244 -10.95 -2.14 3.60
N ALA A 245 -10.70 -2.74 2.43
CA ALA A 245 -9.45 -3.46 2.17
C ALA A 245 -8.26 -2.50 2.28
N ASP A 246 -7.16 -2.97 2.85
CA ASP A 246 -5.98 -2.15 3.11
C ASP A 246 -5.17 -1.86 1.85
N PHE A 247 -5.17 -2.79 0.90
CA PHE A 247 -4.63 -2.59 -0.45
C PHE A 247 -5.25 -3.59 -1.42
N ILE A 248 -5.18 -3.27 -2.71
CA ILE A 248 -5.65 -4.16 -3.76
C ILE A 248 -4.55 -4.52 -4.75
N VAL A 249 -4.76 -5.61 -5.47
CA VAL A 249 -3.92 -6.03 -6.58
C VAL A 249 -4.75 -5.99 -7.85
N LEU A 250 -4.44 -5.03 -8.73
CA LEU A 250 -5.20 -4.80 -9.96
C LEU A 250 -4.51 -5.49 -11.14
N SER A 251 -5.26 -6.36 -11.82
CA SER A 251 -4.70 -7.23 -12.86
C SER A 251 -5.74 -7.65 -13.92
N PRO A 252 -5.30 -8.14 -15.09
CA PRO A 252 -3.91 -8.13 -15.57
C PRO A 252 -3.56 -6.81 -16.28
N VAL A 253 -2.42 -6.21 -15.93
CA VAL A 253 -1.91 -5.00 -16.62
C VAL A 253 -1.41 -5.33 -18.03
N ARG A 254 -0.63 -6.42 -18.17
CA ARG A 254 -0.16 -6.97 -19.45
C ARG A 254 -0.68 -8.39 -19.64
N LYS A 255 -0.60 -8.91 -20.86
CA LYS A 255 -0.88 -10.32 -21.13
C LYS A 255 0.04 -11.18 -20.26
N THR A 256 -0.53 -12.16 -19.58
CA THR A 256 0.18 -13.06 -18.66
C THR A 256 -0.07 -14.50 -19.04
N THR A 257 0.93 -15.36 -18.86
CA THR A 257 0.78 -16.80 -19.04
C THR A 257 -0.02 -17.46 -17.93
N SER A 258 -0.17 -16.82 -16.76
CA SER A 258 -0.95 -17.39 -15.65
C SER A 258 -2.45 -17.33 -15.90
N HIS A 259 -2.90 -16.37 -16.73
CA HIS A 259 -4.29 -16.19 -17.16
C HIS A 259 -4.31 -15.73 -18.64
N PRO A 260 -4.06 -16.63 -19.61
CA PRO A 260 -3.85 -16.28 -21.01
C PRO A 260 -5.11 -15.74 -21.71
N GLU A 261 -6.29 -16.12 -21.22
CA GLU A 261 -7.60 -15.72 -21.75
C GLU A 261 -8.04 -14.32 -21.30
N ALA A 262 -7.37 -13.74 -20.29
CA ALA A 262 -7.76 -12.44 -19.76
C ALA A 262 -7.29 -11.29 -20.66
N SER A 263 -8.20 -10.36 -20.96
CA SER A 263 -7.87 -9.14 -21.70
C SER A 263 -7.07 -8.19 -20.80
N PRO A 264 -5.87 -7.73 -21.23
CA PRO A 264 -5.06 -6.85 -20.41
C PRO A 264 -5.65 -5.44 -20.34
N LEU A 265 -5.63 -4.85 -19.14
CA LEU A 265 -6.05 -3.47 -18.88
C LEU A 265 -5.21 -2.47 -19.70
N LYS A 266 -3.90 -2.72 -19.81
CA LYS A 266 -2.88 -1.73 -20.20
C LYS A 266 -2.79 -0.58 -19.18
N TRP A 267 -1.75 0.22 -19.30
CA TRP A 267 -1.41 1.25 -18.32
C TRP A 267 -2.44 2.38 -18.19
N LEU A 268 -3.04 2.81 -19.31
CA LEU A 268 -4.07 3.87 -19.27
C LEU A 268 -5.29 3.43 -18.45
N LYS A 269 -5.84 2.24 -18.73
CA LYS A 269 -7.00 1.74 -17.99
C LYS A 269 -6.66 1.40 -16.54
N PHE A 270 -5.45 0.90 -16.30
CA PHE A 270 -4.95 0.66 -14.96
C PHE A 270 -4.94 1.93 -14.12
N TRP A 271 -4.44 3.04 -14.67
CA TRP A 271 -4.45 4.33 -14.00
C TRP A 271 -5.88 4.84 -13.73
N GLU A 272 -6.77 4.78 -14.72
CA GLU A 272 -8.18 5.16 -14.54
C GLU A 272 -8.87 4.40 -13.40
N LEU A 273 -8.60 3.11 -13.26
CA LEU A 273 -9.16 2.27 -12.20
C LEU A 273 -8.48 2.53 -10.85
N THR A 274 -7.17 2.79 -10.84
CA THR A 274 -6.43 3.14 -9.63
C THR A 274 -6.97 4.41 -8.98
N GLU A 275 -7.39 5.41 -9.78
CA GLU A 275 -8.04 6.62 -9.29
C GLU A 275 -9.40 6.36 -8.61
N GLN A 276 -9.98 5.16 -8.76
CA GLN A 276 -11.22 4.75 -8.08
C GLN A 276 -10.96 3.99 -6.77
N ALA A 277 -9.73 3.58 -6.50
CA ALA A 277 -9.37 2.88 -5.27
C ALA A 277 -9.18 3.88 -4.12
N HIS A 278 -9.66 3.51 -2.93
CA HIS A 278 -9.45 4.29 -1.70
C HIS A 278 -8.23 3.84 -0.91
N CYS A 279 -7.44 2.91 -1.46
CA CYS A 279 -6.29 2.30 -0.83
C CYS A 279 -5.15 2.07 -1.85
N PRO A 280 -3.92 1.79 -1.40
CA PRO A 280 -2.80 1.45 -2.27
C PRO A 280 -3.12 0.33 -3.26
N VAL A 281 -2.61 0.45 -4.49
CA VAL A 281 -2.83 -0.50 -5.59
C VAL A 281 -1.50 -1.08 -6.06
N PHE A 282 -1.37 -2.41 -6.09
CA PHE A 282 -0.25 -3.08 -6.76
C PHE A 282 -0.63 -3.47 -8.19
N ALA A 283 0.26 -3.19 -9.15
CA ALA A 283 0.13 -3.67 -10.52
C ALA A 283 0.48 -5.16 -10.61
N LEU A 284 -0.38 -5.99 -11.20
CA LEU A 284 -0.11 -7.42 -11.43
C LEU A 284 -0.44 -7.82 -12.87
N GLY A 285 0.27 -8.84 -13.37
CA GLY A 285 0.06 -9.45 -14.68
C GLY A 285 1.18 -9.06 -15.65
N GLY A 286 2.19 -9.93 -15.76
CA GLY A 286 3.37 -9.71 -16.61
C GLY A 286 4.34 -8.64 -16.09
N MET A 287 4.40 -8.47 -14.77
CA MET A 287 5.27 -7.51 -14.08
C MET A 287 6.59 -8.14 -13.64
N ASN A 288 7.66 -7.36 -13.70
CA ASN A 288 8.99 -7.66 -13.15
C ASN A 288 9.48 -6.53 -12.24
N ARG A 289 10.54 -6.74 -11.47
CA ARG A 289 11.13 -5.72 -10.56
C ARG A 289 11.42 -4.38 -11.26
N GLU A 290 11.86 -4.42 -12.52
CA GLU A 290 12.15 -3.23 -13.34
C GLU A 290 10.90 -2.39 -13.69
N ASP A 291 9.69 -2.95 -13.55
CA ASP A 291 8.44 -2.24 -13.85
C ASP A 291 7.99 -1.31 -12.71
N VAL A 292 8.62 -1.35 -11.53
CA VAL A 292 8.21 -0.55 -10.36
C VAL A 292 8.09 0.95 -10.69
N PRO A 293 9.09 1.63 -11.30
CA PRO A 293 8.97 3.06 -11.61
C PRO A 293 7.80 3.36 -12.54
N LYS A 294 7.55 2.48 -13.51
CA LYS A 294 6.44 2.62 -14.45
C LYS A 294 5.09 2.42 -13.76
N ALA A 295 4.98 1.46 -12.85
CA ALA A 295 3.77 1.21 -12.08
C ALA A 295 3.43 2.43 -11.20
N MET A 296 4.43 2.96 -10.47
CA MET A 296 4.28 4.15 -9.63
C MET A 296 3.88 5.39 -10.44
N ALA A 297 4.44 5.58 -11.63
CA ALA A 297 4.04 6.66 -12.53
C ALA A 297 2.57 6.58 -13.00
N HIS A 298 1.91 5.43 -12.83
CA HIS A 298 0.49 5.21 -13.12
C HIS A 298 -0.36 5.05 -11.85
N GLY A 299 0.15 5.51 -10.69
CA GLY A 299 -0.57 5.55 -9.42
C GLY A 299 -0.45 4.31 -8.54
N ALA A 300 0.35 3.31 -8.93
CA ALA A 300 0.53 2.11 -8.12
C ALA A 300 1.45 2.35 -6.91
N GLN A 301 1.22 1.62 -5.82
CA GLN A 301 2.19 1.42 -4.74
C GLN A 301 3.48 0.76 -5.24
N GLY A 302 3.35 -0.09 -6.26
CA GLY A 302 4.43 -0.89 -6.80
C GLY A 302 3.88 -2.04 -7.65
N ILE A 303 4.58 -3.17 -7.66
CA ILE A 303 4.18 -4.36 -8.42
C ILE A 303 3.94 -5.58 -7.52
N ALA A 304 2.99 -6.41 -7.92
CA ALA A 304 2.87 -7.77 -7.45
C ALA A 304 3.22 -8.73 -8.59
N ALA A 305 3.93 -9.80 -8.28
CA ALA A 305 4.31 -10.78 -9.29
C ALA A 305 4.58 -12.16 -8.69
N ILE A 306 4.42 -13.19 -9.54
CA ILE A 306 4.89 -14.55 -9.26
C ILE A 306 6.31 -14.69 -9.80
N ARG A 307 6.45 -15.00 -11.10
CA ARG A 307 7.75 -15.31 -11.71
C ARG A 307 8.71 -14.14 -11.75
N GLY A 308 8.19 -12.91 -11.87
CA GLY A 308 9.01 -11.70 -11.91
C GLY A 308 9.72 -11.39 -10.59
N LEU A 309 9.36 -12.09 -9.50
CA LEU A 309 9.95 -11.96 -8.16
C LEU A 309 10.32 -13.31 -7.54
N TRP A 310 10.29 -14.41 -8.29
CA TRP A 310 10.57 -15.76 -7.78
C TRP A 310 11.77 -16.39 -8.52
N TYR A 311 12.91 -16.48 -7.84
CA TYR A 311 14.19 -16.99 -8.37
C TYR A 311 14.64 -18.25 -7.63
#